data_AF-A0A9P4XZK0-F1
#
_entry.id   AF-A0A9P4XZK0-F1
#
_cell.length_a   1.000
_cell.length_b   1.000
_cell.length_c   1.000
_cell.angle_alpha   90.00
_cell.angle_beta   90.00
_cell.angle_gamma   90.00
#
_symmetry.space_group_name_H-M   'P 1'
#
loop_
_entity.id
_entity.type
_entity.pdbx_description
1 polymer ?
#
loop_
_entity_poly.entity_id
_entity_poly.type
_entity_poly.pdbx_seq_one_letter_code
_entity_poly.pdbx_strand_id
1 'polypeptide(L)'
;MQDLSNYSPQAKPKLHIPHLQWPGALKIKIPERYRSGGGDSRRSRSRKPRRKHHDEPTSLTRMQTSFNPMDGVRAIQRHRWGWLDIQYPALAGFMLFSLIIAPMPILVKIAIPLVSVFVCLMPATRQFFLPSMPIWIYLLYFFCSRFIPVQYRPHIWVKVLPALENVLYGANISNILSAHTHAVLDLLAWLPYGIGHFGGPAVVSVTTFIFAAPKTTPVFARSFGWLCLAGVTLSLVFPCTPPWYEKEHGLEPAHYGMSGSPAGLARIDKLLGVDMYTTSFTTAPMPFGAFPSLHAANATLEALFMSFCFPKLRPLFIFYVGWLWWATMYLNHHYAIDLVAGSLMSTGVYTIARARYLPRQQPDKKNRWAYEFVEIGDKPRNLDEEYGLVGKADGEGYSLGLLEQREDEDEWTIGSSSSFSASSSPRTSTTSPTLLSPSTPDGEFAHVTIPMGLDGQLMWEGAERAPARESELSEVVVVR
;
A
#
# COMPACT_ATOMS: atom_id res chain seq x y z
N MET A 1 57.91 80.02 -27.44
CA MET A 1 56.84 80.72 -26.69
C MET A 1 56.45 79.85 -25.51
N GLN A 2 56.80 80.32 -24.31
CA GLN A 2 56.08 80.24 -23.01
C GLN A 2 55.19 79.00 -22.71
N ASP A 3 55.17 78.40 -21.54
CA ASP A 3 55.93 78.53 -20.28
C ASP A 3 55.32 77.49 -19.31
N LEU A 4 56.10 77.06 -18.31
CA LEU A 4 55.66 76.57 -16.98
C LEU A 4 54.86 75.25 -16.92
N SER A 5 55.10 74.27 -16.04
CA SER A 5 55.98 74.16 -14.87
C SER A 5 55.83 72.74 -14.28
N ASN A 6 56.96 72.13 -13.93
CA ASN A 6 57.24 71.25 -12.77
C ASN A 6 56.36 70.02 -12.51
N TYR A 7 56.81 68.76 -12.57
CA TYR A 7 57.97 68.00 -12.05
C TYR A 7 57.44 66.86 -11.14
N SER A 8 57.89 65.65 -11.47
CA SER A 8 57.67 64.29 -10.91
C SER A 8 58.17 64.13 -9.44
N PRO A 9 58.28 62.94 -8.77
CA PRO A 9 58.04 61.54 -9.21
C PRO A 9 57.54 60.49 -8.16
N GLN A 10 57.26 59.29 -8.68
CA GLN A 10 57.62 57.92 -8.23
C GLN A 10 56.98 57.17 -7.02
N ALA A 11 56.45 56.00 -7.42
CA ALA A 11 56.39 54.66 -6.85
C ALA A 11 57.03 54.33 -5.47
N LYS A 12 56.27 53.58 -4.65
CA LYS A 12 56.70 52.91 -3.42
C LYS A 12 57.14 51.46 -3.70
N PRO A 13 58.30 50.99 -3.20
CA PRO A 13 58.61 49.58 -3.08
C PRO A 13 58.29 49.01 -1.67
N LYS A 14 58.09 47.69 -1.63
CA LYS A 14 57.74 46.85 -0.47
C LYS A 14 58.89 46.72 0.53
N LEU A 15 58.57 46.59 1.83
CA LEU A 15 59.50 46.12 2.85
C LEU A 15 58.91 44.90 3.60
N HIS A 16 59.75 43.89 3.79
CA HIS A 16 59.48 42.63 4.50
C HIS A 16 60.43 42.58 5.69
N ILE A 17 59.94 42.43 6.92
CA ILE A 17 60.77 42.16 8.11
C ILE A 17 60.06 41.11 8.99
N PRO A 18 60.76 40.04 9.43
CA PRO A 18 60.19 38.93 10.17
C PRO A 18 60.45 38.98 11.69
N HIS A 19 59.72 38.13 12.43
CA HIS A 19 59.95 37.65 13.80
C HIS A 19 59.97 38.66 14.96
N LEU A 20 58.92 38.61 15.81
CA LEU A 20 59.05 38.90 17.23
C LEU A 20 58.21 37.92 18.05
N GLN A 21 58.89 37.05 18.79
CA GLN A 21 58.33 36.04 19.69
C GLN A 21 57.82 36.70 20.99
N TRP A 22 56.67 36.23 21.46
CA TRP A 22 56.01 36.64 22.71
C TRP A 22 56.49 35.74 23.86
N PRO A 23 56.98 36.26 25.00
CA PRO A 23 57.26 35.42 26.16
C PRO A 23 55.95 35.11 26.90
N GLY A 24 55.76 33.83 27.18
CA GLY A 24 54.65 33.32 27.98
C GLY A 24 54.81 33.56 29.49
N ALA A 25 53.76 33.13 30.18
CA ALA A 25 53.60 33.04 31.63
C ALA A 25 53.07 34.30 32.34
N LEU A 26 51.78 34.25 32.69
CA LEU A 26 51.30 34.40 34.08
C LEU A 26 49.83 33.95 34.14
N LYS A 27 49.62 32.71 34.58
CA LYS A 27 48.31 32.20 35.00
C LYS A 27 48.10 32.64 36.45
N ILE A 28 47.05 33.42 36.71
CA ILE A 28 46.57 33.68 38.07
C ILE A 28 45.10 33.25 38.12
N LYS A 29 44.79 32.26 38.97
CA LYS A 29 43.44 31.87 39.39
C LYS A 29 43.30 32.22 40.87
N ILE A 30 42.28 32.99 41.23
CA ILE A 30 41.82 33.20 42.62
C ILE A 30 40.26 33.26 42.60
N PRO A 31 39.56 32.72 43.62
CA PRO A 31 38.36 31.87 43.45
C PRO A 31 36.99 32.51 43.80
N GLU A 32 35.93 31.74 43.52
CA GLU A 32 34.53 31.99 43.87
C GLU A 32 34.25 31.98 45.39
N ARG A 33 33.60 33.05 45.87
CA ARG A 33 32.49 33.12 46.86
C ARG A 33 32.64 34.38 47.69
N TYR A 34 31.72 35.33 47.52
CA TYR A 34 30.82 35.84 48.55
C TYR A 34 29.82 36.79 47.88
N ARG A 35 28.56 36.68 48.28
CA ARG A 35 27.36 37.16 47.58
C ARG A 35 26.67 38.21 48.46
N SER A 36 26.24 39.32 47.86
CA SER A 36 25.08 40.16 48.23
C SER A 36 24.95 41.21 47.11
N GLY A 37 23.80 41.66 46.61
CA GLY A 37 22.41 41.61 47.02
C GLY A 37 21.82 42.97 46.67
N GLY A 38 21.01 43.06 45.60
CA GLY A 38 20.07 44.17 45.33
C GLY A 38 20.55 45.31 44.43
N GLY A 39 19.69 45.70 43.47
CA GLY A 39 19.70 47.04 42.86
C GLY A 39 19.67 47.07 41.34
N ASP A 40 18.49 47.27 40.76
CA ASP A 40 18.21 47.54 39.36
C ASP A 40 19.04 48.70 38.75
N SER A 41 19.59 48.51 37.54
CA SER A 41 19.10 49.21 36.34
C SER A 41 20.02 49.06 35.11
N ARG A 42 19.40 48.58 34.03
CA ARG A 42 19.56 49.00 32.62
C ARG A 42 20.97 49.31 32.08
N ARG A 43 21.53 48.36 31.32
CA ARG A 43 22.16 48.68 30.01
C ARG A 43 22.25 47.48 29.06
N SER A 44 21.45 47.55 28.00
CA SER A 44 21.72 47.07 26.63
C SER A 44 22.54 45.79 26.46
N ARG A 45 21.89 44.63 26.54
CA ARG A 45 22.37 43.42 25.85
C ARG A 45 21.84 43.41 24.43
N SER A 46 22.77 43.29 23.48
CA SER A 46 22.53 43.14 22.05
C SER A 46 21.34 42.23 21.78
N ARG A 47 20.30 42.76 21.15
CA ARG A 47 19.34 41.96 20.39
C ARG A 47 20.15 41.23 19.33
N LYS A 48 20.53 39.96 19.60
CA LYS A 48 20.71 38.99 18.52
C LYS A 48 19.46 39.12 17.65
N PRO A 49 19.57 39.23 16.31
CA PRO A 49 18.39 39.24 15.49
C PRO A 49 17.66 37.94 15.81
N ARG A 50 16.54 38.09 16.52
CA ARG A 50 15.52 37.05 16.63
C ARG A 50 15.22 36.78 15.17
N ARG A 51 15.73 35.67 14.63
CA ARG A 51 15.37 35.19 13.30
C ARG A 51 13.86 35.29 13.30
N LYS A 52 13.32 36.27 12.58
CA LYS A 52 11.93 36.21 12.15
C LYS A 52 11.91 34.89 11.41
N HIS A 53 11.32 33.87 12.03
CA HIS A 53 10.71 32.80 11.28
C HIS A 53 9.71 33.52 10.38
N HIS A 54 10.18 33.92 9.21
CA HIS A 54 9.28 34.03 8.09
C HIS A 54 8.77 32.60 7.94
N ASP A 55 7.51 32.42 8.31
CA ASP A 55 6.70 31.33 7.84
C ASP A 55 6.86 31.29 6.31
N GLU A 56 7.78 30.46 5.82
CA GLU A 56 7.66 29.91 4.48
C GLU A 56 6.63 28.77 4.61
N PRO A 57 5.40 28.94 4.14
CA PRO A 57 4.51 27.81 4.04
C PRO A 57 5.10 26.87 2.98
N THR A 58 5.15 25.57 3.30
CA THR A 58 5.09 24.47 2.34
C THR A 58 6.33 24.13 1.49
N SER A 59 7.43 23.70 2.12
CA SER A 59 8.43 22.85 1.43
C SER A 59 7.80 21.54 0.93
N LEU A 60 6.93 20.93 1.75
CA LEU A 60 6.39 19.59 1.53
C LEU A 60 5.55 19.41 0.26
N THR A 61 4.73 20.40 -0.09
CA THR A 61 3.82 20.33 -1.26
C THR A 61 4.34 21.08 -2.49
N ARG A 62 5.50 21.72 -2.38
CA ARG A 62 6.12 22.46 -3.48
C ARG A 62 6.52 21.51 -4.60
N MET A 63 5.97 21.76 -5.78
CA MET A 63 6.35 21.02 -6.99
C MET A 63 7.75 21.41 -7.43
N GLN A 64 8.52 20.42 -7.88
CA GLN A 64 9.81 20.67 -8.51
C GLN A 64 9.56 21.14 -9.95
N THR A 65 10.25 22.20 -10.39
CA THR A 65 10.04 22.80 -11.73
C THR A 65 11.29 22.78 -12.61
N SER A 66 12.43 22.27 -12.11
CA SER A 66 13.67 22.15 -12.89
C SER A 66 13.52 21.07 -13.96
N PHE A 67 13.85 21.42 -15.20
CA PHE A 67 13.98 20.49 -16.34
C PHE A 67 15.45 20.10 -16.60
N ASN A 68 16.37 20.41 -15.68
CA ASN A 68 17.76 20.05 -15.86
C ASN A 68 18.02 18.59 -15.42
N PRO A 69 18.40 17.67 -16.33
CA PRO A 69 18.64 16.27 -15.99
C PRO A 69 19.85 16.09 -15.06
N MET A 70 20.79 17.04 -15.02
CA MET A 70 21.95 16.97 -14.12
C MET A 70 21.55 17.06 -12.65
N ASP A 71 20.40 17.66 -12.34
CA ASP A 71 19.87 17.66 -10.98
C ASP A 71 19.44 16.25 -10.54
N GLY A 72 18.92 15.44 -11.46
CA GLY A 72 18.65 14.02 -11.25
C GLY A 72 19.92 13.21 -11.04
N VAL A 73 20.95 13.44 -11.87
CA VAL A 73 22.25 12.76 -11.72
C VAL A 73 22.86 13.06 -10.35
N ARG A 74 22.86 14.33 -9.93
CA ARG A 74 23.32 14.74 -8.59
C ARG A 74 22.49 14.11 -7.48
N ALA A 75 21.18 13.95 -7.69
CA ALA A 75 20.31 13.30 -6.71
C ALA A 75 20.64 11.81 -6.56
N ILE A 76 20.90 11.11 -7.66
CA ILE A 76 21.33 9.69 -7.65
C ILE A 76 22.70 9.56 -6.98
N GLN A 77 23.65 10.44 -7.29
CA GLN A 77 24.99 10.43 -6.65
C GLN A 77 24.95 10.63 -5.13
N ARG A 78 23.93 11.35 -4.63
CA ARG A 78 23.72 11.58 -3.19
C ARG A 78 22.84 10.52 -2.54
N HIS A 79 22.22 9.63 -3.33
CA HIS A 79 21.31 8.62 -2.82
C HIS A 79 22.09 7.57 -2.02
N ARG A 80 21.57 7.22 -0.85
CA ARG A 80 22.12 6.12 -0.04
C ARG A 80 21.38 4.86 -0.39
N TRP A 81 22.07 3.96 -1.09
CA TRP A 81 21.49 2.70 -1.55
C TRP A 81 21.10 1.82 -0.36
N GLY A 82 19.85 1.38 -0.37
CA GLY A 82 19.30 0.40 0.56
C GLY A 82 18.76 -0.83 -0.19
N TRP A 83 18.38 -1.86 0.56
CA TRP A 83 17.88 -3.11 -0.02
C TRP A 83 16.62 -2.91 -0.88
N LEU A 84 15.76 -1.97 -0.50
CA LEU A 84 14.53 -1.64 -1.22
C LEU A 84 14.78 -1.01 -2.60
N ASP A 85 16.00 -0.54 -2.88
CA ASP A 85 16.36 -0.02 -4.20
C ASP A 85 16.50 -1.13 -5.25
N ILE A 86 16.49 -2.42 -4.85
CA ILE A 86 16.42 -3.57 -5.77
C ILE A 86 15.19 -3.51 -6.69
N GLN A 87 14.17 -2.75 -6.31
CA GLN A 87 13.00 -2.48 -7.14
C GLN A 87 13.38 -1.86 -8.50
N TYR A 88 14.39 -0.98 -8.56
CA TYR A 88 14.78 -0.31 -9.80
C TYR A 88 15.47 -1.22 -10.82
N PRO A 89 16.48 -2.05 -10.46
CA PRO A 89 17.01 -3.04 -11.39
C PRO A 89 15.96 -4.10 -11.74
N ALA A 90 15.05 -4.47 -10.84
CA ALA A 90 13.94 -5.39 -11.17
C ALA A 90 13.01 -4.79 -12.25
N LEU A 91 12.60 -3.53 -12.10
CA LEU A 91 11.83 -2.80 -13.12
C LEU A 91 12.58 -2.69 -14.46
N ALA A 92 13.88 -2.39 -14.41
CA ALA A 92 14.72 -2.37 -15.61
C ALA A 92 14.78 -3.75 -16.28
N GLY A 93 14.83 -4.83 -15.50
CA GLY A 93 14.78 -6.21 -15.97
C GLY A 93 13.47 -6.54 -16.69
N PHE A 94 12.32 -6.20 -16.10
CA PHE A 94 11.01 -6.36 -16.76
C PHE A 94 10.94 -5.58 -18.06
N MET A 95 11.35 -4.31 -18.05
CA MET A 95 11.38 -3.47 -19.25
C MET A 95 12.27 -4.08 -20.33
N LEU A 96 13.51 -4.46 -19.98
CA LEU A 96 14.44 -5.07 -20.94
C LEU A 96 13.90 -6.37 -21.52
N PHE A 97 13.35 -7.25 -20.67
CA PHE A 97 12.69 -8.47 -21.10
C PHE A 97 11.58 -8.19 -22.13
N SER A 98 10.68 -7.25 -21.83
CA SER A 98 9.61 -6.84 -22.74
C SER A 98 10.11 -6.31 -24.08
N LEU A 99 11.19 -5.52 -24.07
CA LEU A 99 11.79 -4.96 -25.28
C LEU A 99 12.50 -6.03 -26.11
N ILE A 100 13.09 -7.05 -25.48
CA ILE A 100 13.76 -8.15 -26.18
C ILE A 100 12.72 -8.99 -26.94
N ILE A 101 11.65 -9.43 -26.26
CA ILE A 101 10.66 -10.36 -26.84
C ILE A 101 9.78 -9.70 -27.92
N ALA A 102 9.55 -8.39 -27.82
CA ALA A 102 8.64 -7.72 -28.75
C ALA A 102 9.30 -7.48 -30.13
N PRO A 103 8.59 -7.75 -31.24
CA PRO A 103 9.08 -7.55 -32.60
C PRO A 103 9.03 -6.06 -33.00
N MET A 104 9.74 -5.20 -32.28
CA MET A 104 9.81 -3.76 -32.52
C MET A 104 11.12 -3.37 -33.22
N PRO A 105 11.15 -2.28 -34.01
CA PRO A 105 12.38 -1.75 -34.57
C PRO A 105 13.43 -1.45 -33.49
N ILE A 106 14.71 -1.69 -33.79
CA ILE A 106 15.81 -1.50 -32.82
C ILE A 106 15.86 -0.07 -32.27
N LEU A 107 15.53 0.92 -33.10
CA LEU A 107 15.45 2.32 -32.70
C LEU A 107 14.43 2.55 -31.58
N VAL A 108 13.27 1.87 -31.65
CA VAL A 108 12.23 1.96 -30.61
C VAL A 108 12.71 1.28 -29.32
N LYS A 109 13.35 0.12 -29.44
CA LYS A 109 13.92 -0.61 -28.29
C LYS A 109 14.97 0.20 -27.53
N ILE A 110 15.74 1.04 -28.23
CA ILE A 110 16.73 1.94 -27.63
C ILE A 110 16.06 3.23 -27.11
N ALA A 111 15.08 3.78 -27.85
CA ALA A 111 14.42 5.02 -27.48
C ALA A 111 13.63 4.91 -26.17
N ILE A 112 12.89 3.82 -25.95
CA ILE A 112 12.07 3.63 -24.74
C ILE A 112 12.88 3.77 -23.44
N PRO A 113 13.98 3.04 -23.21
CA PRO A 113 14.77 3.18 -21.98
C PRO A 113 15.46 4.54 -21.90
N LEU A 114 15.96 5.10 -23.02
CA LEU A 114 16.59 6.43 -23.02
C LEU A 114 15.62 7.54 -22.60
N VAL A 115 14.41 7.55 -23.18
CA VAL A 115 13.36 8.51 -22.82
C VAL A 115 12.95 8.29 -21.37
N SER A 116 12.79 7.04 -20.92
CA SER A 116 12.42 6.71 -19.55
C SER A 116 13.44 7.22 -18.52
N VAL A 117 14.74 7.05 -18.80
CA VAL A 117 15.82 7.59 -17.97
C VAL A 117 15.79 9.12 -18.00
N PHE A 118 15.66 9.72 -19.19
CA PHE A 118 15.65 11.18 -19.34
C PHE A 118 14.51 11.84 -18.54
N VAL A 119 13.27 11.33 -18.63
CA VAL A 119 12.12 11.86 -17.87
C VAL A 119 12.22 11.58 -16.37
N CYS A 120 12.95 10.54 -15.95
CA CYS A 120 13.23 10.29 -14.53
C CYS A 120 14.36 11.14 -13.96
N LEU A 121 15.26 11.67 -14.81
CA LEU A 121 16.35 12.54 -14.37
C LEU A 121 15.88 13.98 -14.13
N MET A 122 14.90 14.47 -14.89
CA MET A 122 14.40 15.84 -14.72
C MET A 122 13.47 15.98 -13.49
N PRO A 123 13.77 16.87 -12.52
CA PRO A 123 12.94 17.07 -11.34
C PRO A 123 11.46 17.35 -11.60
N ALA A 124 11.16 18.13 -12.65
CA ALA A 124 9.80 18.48 -13.03
C ALA A 124 8.94 17.27 -13.41
N THR A 125 9.52 16.29 -14.10
CA THR A 125 8.81 15.11 -14.61
C THR A 125 8.96 13.91 -13.67
N ARG A 126 10.10 13.75 -13.00
CA ARG A 126 10.37 12.59 -12.13
C ARG A 126 9.38 12.44 -10.99
N GLN A 127 8.85 13.56 -10.46
CA GLN A 127 7.87 13.53 -9.37
C GLN A 127 6.57 12.81 -9.75
N PHE A 128 6.27 12.71 -11.05
CA PHE A 128 5.16 11.93 -11.59
C PHE A 128 5.61 10.56 -12.11
N PHE A 129 6.67 10.53 -12.94
CA PHE A 129 7.09 9.31 -13.63
C PHE A 129 7.74 8.31 -12.68
N LEU A 130 8.60 8.72 -11.74
CA LEU A 130 9.31 7.79 -10.87
C LEU A 130 8.37 6.97 -9.97
N PRO A 131 7.33 7.54 -9.33
CA PRO A 131 6.36 6.74 -8.60
C PRO A 131 5.45 5.88 -9.48
N SER A 132 5.12 6.35 -10.69
CA SER A 132 4.26 5.62 -11.64
C SER A 132 5.02 4.65 -12.55
N MET A 133 6.35 4.59 -12.48
CA MET A 133 7.18 3.71 -13.32
C MET A 133 6.72 2.24 -13.33
N PRO A 134 6.37 1.61 -12.18
CA PRO A 134 5.85 0.25 -12.18
C PRO A 134 4.59 0.08 -13.03
N ILE A 135 3.73 1.10 -13.14
CA ILE A 135 2.50 1.07 -13.95
C ILE A 135 2.85 1.06 -15.44
N TRP A 136 3.74 1.94 -15.88
CA TRP A 136 4.17 2.00 -17.29
C TRP A 136 4.86 0.71 -17.73
N ILE A 137 5.70 0.15 -16.85
CA ILE A 137 6.40 -1.10 -17.11
C ILE A 137 5.42 -2.28 -17.06
N TYR A 138 4.42 -2.27 -16.17
CA TYR A 138 3.31 -3.22 -16.21
C TYR A 138 2.59 -3.20 -17.56
N LEU A 139 2.18 -2.03 -18.05
CA LEU A 139 1.44 -1.94 -19.32
C LEU A 139 2.27 -2.46 -20.49
N LEU A 140 3.56 -2.11 -20.54
CA LEU A 140 4.50 -2.64 -21.52
C LEU A 140 4.64 -4.17 -21.40
N TYR A 141 4.84 -4.67 -20.18
CA TYR A 141 5.04 -6.09 -19.89
C TYR A 141 3.80 -6.92 -20.23
N PHE A 142 2.62 -6.47 -19.82
CA PHE A 142 1.34 -7.09 -20.15
C PHE A 142 1.13 -7.14 -21.66
N PHE A 143 1.36 -6.04 -22.38
CA PHE A 143 1.21 -6.02 -23.83
C PHE A 143 2.18 -6.97 -24.52
N CYS A 144 3.47 -6.92 -24.14
CA CYS A 144 4.52 -7.72 -24.75
C CYS A 144 4.44 -9.22 -24.41
N SER A 145 3.72 -9.61 -23.36
CA SER A 145 3.54 -11.01 -22.96
C SER A 145 2.99 -11.90 -24.08
N ARG A 146 2.23 -11.34 -25.03
CA ARG A 146 1.73 -12.06 -26.23
C ARG A 146 2.86 -12.60 -27.12
N PHE A 147 4.04 -11.99 -27.09
CA PHE A 147 5.18 -12.36 -27.93
C PHE A 147 6.07 -13.46 -27.33
N ILE A 148 5.76 -13.95 -26.11
CA ILE A 148 6.49 -15.07 -25.51
C ILE A 148 6.26 -16.32 -26.39
N PRO A 149 7.33 -16.97 -26.92
CA PRO A 149 7.19 -18.16 -27.75
C PRO A 149 6.52 -19.31 -27.00
N VAL A 150 5.69 -20.08 -27.70
CA VAL A 150 4.86 -21.16 -27.12
C VAL A 150 5.70 -22.19 -26.36
N GLN A 151 6.92 -22.50 -26.83
CA GLN A 151 7.84 -23.45 -26.20
C GLN A 151 8.28 -23.07 -24.77
N TYR A 152 8.22 -21.78 -24.41
CA TYR A 152 8.58 -21.30 -23.06
C TYR A 152 7.36 -21.12 -22.17
N ARG A 153 6.15 -21.28 -22.71
CA ARG A 153 4.93 -21.08 -21.94
C ARG A 153 4.56 -22.35 -21.17
N PRO A 154 4.19 -22.25 -19.90
CA PRO A 154 3.85 -23.41 -19.07
C PRO A 154 2.52 -24.06 -19.50
N HIS A 155 2.20 -25.21 -18.94
CA HIS A 155 0.90 -25.86 -19.14
C HIS A 155 -0.27 -25.01 -18.62
N ILE A 156 -1.38 -24.96 -19.36
CA ILE A 156 -2.60 -24.23 -18.97
C ILE A 156 -3.48 -25.12 -18.09
N TRP A 157 -3.75 -24.66 -16.87
CA TRP A 157 -4.55 -25.40 -15.90
C TRP A 157 -6.04 -25.17 -16.10
N VAL A 158 -6.72 -26.16 -16.67
CA VAL A 158 -8.18 -26.10 -16.91
C VAL A 158 -9.00 -26.54 -15.69
N LYS A 159 -8.45 -27.45 -14.87
CA LYS A 159 -9.18 -28.13 -13.79
C LYS A 159 -8.97 -27.52 -12.41
N VAL A 160 -7.91 -26.73 -12.20
CA VAL A 160 -7.50 -26.28 -10.86
C VAL A 160 -8.53 -25.35 -10.24
N LEU A 161 -8.91 -24.27 -10.94
CA LEU A 161 -9.85 -23.30 -10.39
C LEU A 161 -11.26 -23.88 -10.20
N PRO A 162 -11.85 -24.60 -11.17
CA PRO A 162 -13.15 -25.25 -10.96
C PRO A 162 -13.14 -26.24 -9.79
N ALA A 163 -12.08 -27.05 -9.66
CA ALA A 163 -11.97 -28.01 -8.57
C ALA A 163 -11.86 -27.30 -7.21
N LEU A 164 -11.03 -26.26 -7.10
CA LEU A 164 -10.91 -25.48 -5.87
C LEU A 164 -12.21 -24.79 -5.49
N GLU A 165 -12.95 -24.25 -6.46
CA GLU A 165 -14.23 -23.60 -6.18
C GLU A 165 -15.27 -24.61 -5.66
N ASN A 166 -15.36 -25.79 -6.28
CA ASN A 166 -16.24 -26.86 -5.82
C ASN A 166 -15.84 -27.38 -4.42
N VAL A 167 -14.55 -27.54 -4.14
CA VAL A 167 -14.07 -28.02 -2.83
C VAL A 167 -14.27 -26.98 -1.72
N LEU A 168 -14.00 -25.70 -1.99
CA LEU A 168 -14.04 -24.65 -0.98
C LEU A 168 -15.45 -24.08 -0.75
N TYR A 169 -16.26 -23.99 -1.79
CA TYR A 169 -17.57 -23.34 -1.72
C TYR A 169 -18.74 -24.30 -1.96
N GLY A 170 -18.46 -25.58 -2.25
CA GLY A 170 -19.48 -26.61 -2.49
C GLY A 170 -20.19 -26.49 -3.83
N ALA A 171 -19.91 -25.45 -4.62
CA ALA A 171 -20.45 -25.24 -5.96
C ALA A 171 -19.61 -24.27 -6.78
N ASN A 172 -19.76 -24.32 -8.10
CA ASN A 172 -19.20 -23.33 -9.02
C ASN A 172 -20.08 -22.07 -9.01
N ILE A 173 -19.69 -21.09 -8.18
CA ILE A 173 -20.46 -19.87 -7.93
C ILE A 173 -20.63 -19.07 -9.23
N SER A 174 -19.58 -19.01 -10.08
CA SER A 174 -19.66 -18.32 -11.37
C SER A 174 -20.72 -18.92 -12.29
N ASN A 175 -20.83 -20.26 -12.35
CA ASN A 175 -21.84 -20.93 -13.15
C ASN A 175 -23.25 -20.68 -12.62
N ILE A 176 -23.44 -20.65 -11.30
CA ILE A 176 -24.75 -20.35 -10.69
C ILE A 176 -25.19 -18.92 -11.00
N LEU A 177 -24.29 -17.94 -10.82
CA LEU A 177 -24.58 -16.53 -11.07
C LEU A 177 -24.85 -16.25 -12.55
N SER A 178 -24.05 -16.84 -13.44
CA SER A 178 -24.17 -16.60 -14.88
C SER A 178 -25.29 -17.38 -15.57
N ALA A 179 -25.97 -18.30 -14.86
CA ALA A 179 -27.14 -19.00 -15.38
C ALA A 179 -28.37 -18.09 -15.53
N HIS A 180 -28.49 -17.05 -14.68
CA HIS A 180 -29.66 -16.17 -14.65
C HIS A 180 -29.29 -14.78 -15.16
N THR A 181 -29.35 -14.60 -16.48
CA THR A 181 -28.95 -13.34 -17.13
C THR A 181 -30.14 -12.41 -17.38
N HIS A 182 -29.94 -11.10 -17.23
CA HIS A 182 -30.98 -10.09 -17.46
C HIS A 182 -30.32 -8.75 -17.82
N ALA A 183 -30.90 -7.98 -18.75
CA ALA A 183 -30.30 -6.74 -19.25
C ALA A 183 -29.98 -5.71 -18.14
N VAL A 184 -30.84 -5.61 -17.11
CA VAL A 184 -30.58 -4.72 -15.96
C VAL A 184 -29.37 -5.19 -15.15
N LEU A 185 -29.24 -6.50 -14.92
CA LEU A 185 -28.10 -7.07 -14.20
C LEU A 185 -26.81 -6.95 -15.02
N ASP A 186 -26.91 -7.09 -16.36
CA ASP A 186 -25.81 -6.83 -17.28
C ASP A 186 -25.30 -5.39 -17.11
N LEU A 187 -26.19 -4.39 -17.13
CA LEU A 187 -25.82 -2.99 -16.91
C LEU A 187 -25.24 -2.75 -15.51
N LEU A 188 -25.80 -3.36 -14.47
CA LEU A 188 -25.28 -3.24 -13.10
C LEU A 188 -23.90 -3.89 -12.95
N ALA A 189 -23.63 -5.00 -13.64
CA ALA A 189 -22.31 -5.63 -13.65
C ALA A 189 -21.31 -4.83 -14.49
N TRP A 190 -21.78 -4.24 -15.58
CA TRP A 190 -20.98 -3.43 -16.48
C TRP A 190 -20.46 -2.13 -15.85
N LEU A 191 -21.14 -1.54 -14.87
CA LEU A 191 -20.64 -0.33 -14.23
C LEU A 191 -19.28 -0.53 -13.51
N PRO A 192 -19.14 -1.44 -12.52
CA PRO A 192 -17.86 -1.66 -11.85
C PRO A 192 -16.87 -2.38 -12.77
N TYR A 193 -17.32 -3.37 -13.56
CA TYR A 193 -16.42 -4.19 -14.37
C TYR A 193 -16.12 -3.60 -15.75
N GLY A 194 -16.97 -2.79 -16.33
CA GLY A 194 -16.76 -2.22 -17.66
C GLY A 194 -16.14 -0.83 -17.66
N ILE A 195 -16.41 -0.03 -16.63
CA ILE A 195 -15.95 1.35 -16.49
C ILE A 195 -15.09 1.51 -15.25
N GLY A 196 -15.60 1.06 -14.10
CA GLY A 196 -15.02 1.28 -12.77
C GLY A 196 -13.58 0.79 -12.68
N HIS A 197 -13.27 -0.42 -13.13
CA HIS A 197 -11.92 -0.96 -13.01
C HIS A 197 -10.86 -0.25 -13.88
N PHE A 198 -11.26 0.39 -14.99
CA PHE A 198 -10.34 1.17 -15.84
C PHE A 198 -10.13 2.59 -15.28
N GLY A 199 -11.22 3.24 -14.86
CA GLY A 199 -11.19 4.62 -14.34
C GLY A 199 -10.78 4.73 -12.87
N GLY A 200 -11.02 3.67 -12.08
CA GLY A 200 -10.80 3.59 -10.63
C GLY A 200 -9.42 4.05 -10.19
N PRO A 201 -8.31 3.52 -10.76
CA PRO A 201 -6.96 3.92 -10.37
C PRO A 201 -6.69 5.41 -10.58
N ALA A 202 -7.23 6.01 -11.64
CA ALA A 202 -7.11 7.44 -11.91
C ALA A 202 -7.91 8.27 -10.91
N VAL A 203 -9.16 7.88 -10.63
CA VAL A 203 -10.02 8.54 -9.64
C VAL A 203 -9.40 8.49 -8.24
N VAL A 204 -8.88 7.33 -7.82
CA VAL A 204 -8.17 7.18 -6.55
C VAL A 204 -6.90 8.03 -6.51
N SER A 205 -6.14 8.07 -7.60
CA SER A 205 -4.92 8.90 -7.69
C SER A 205 -5.25 10.39 -7.54
N VAL A 206 -6.27 10.90 -8.23
CA VAL A 206 -6.70 12.30 -8.15
C VAL A 206 -7.24 12.61 -6.75
N THR A 207 -8.10 11.74 -6.22
CA THR A 207 -8.75 11.95 -4.91
C THR A 207 -7.71 11.95 -3.78
N THR A 208 -6.81 10.96 -3.76
CA THR A 208 -5.72 10.92 -2.78
C THR A 208 -4.74 12.07 -2.99
N PHE A 209 -4.52 12.54 -4.22
CA PHE A 209 -3.62 13.66 -4.46
C PHE A 209 -4.16 14.93 -3.83
N ILE A 210 -5.45 15.22 -4.01
CA ILE A 210 -6.07 16.47 -3.54
C ILE A 210 -6.31 16.43 -2.03
N PHE A 211 -6.89 15.34 -1.51
CA PHE A 211 -7.47 15.32 -0.17
C PHE A 211 -6.64 14.55 0.86
N ALA A 212 -5.74 13.66 0.45
CA ALA A 212 -4.92 12.92 1.40
C ALA A 212 -3.58 13.64 1.69
N ALA A 213 -2.89 13.16 2.73
CA ALA A 213 -1.55 13.61 3.08
C ALA A 213 -0.59 13.59 1.87
N PRO A 214 0.30 14.59 1.74
CA PRO A 214 1.34 14.58 0.72
C PRO A 214 2.14 13.27 0.77
N LYS A 215 2.51 12.75 -0.41
CA LYS A 215 3.17 11.45 -0.65
C LYS A 215 2.26 10.21 -0.65
N THR A 216 0.99 10.30 -0.27
CA THR A 216 0.06 9.15 -0.39
C THR A 216 -0.08 8.67 -1.85
N THR A 217 -0.31 9.57 -2.81
CA THR A 217 -0.51 9.19 -4.22
C THR A 217 0.71 8.51 -4.85
N PRO A 218 1.96 9.00 -4.68
CA PRO A 218 3.15 8.25 -5.08
C PRO A 218 3.22 6.82 -4.52
N VAL A 219 2.83 6.62 -3.27
CA VAL A 219 2.81 5.30 -2.64
C VAL A 219 1.75 4.42 -3.28
N PHE A 220 0.53 4.94 -3.47
CA PHE A 220 -0.54 4.24 -4.20
C PHE A 220 -0.10 3.82 -5.60
N ALA A 221 0.42 4.74 -6.41
CA ALA A 221 0.84 4.47 -7.78
C ALA A 221 1.92 3.37 -7.85
N ARG A 222 2.89 3.41 -6.95
CA ARG A 222 3.95 2.40 -6.85
C ARG A 222 3.38 1.04 -6.43
N SER A 223 2.53 1.01 -5.40
CA SER A 223 1.87 -0.21 -4.94
C SER A 223 1.00 -0.84 -6.03
N PHE A 224 0.22 -0.03 -6.74
CA PHE A 224 -0.64 -0.46 -7.82
C PHE A 224 0.15 -1.09 -8.97
N GLY A 225 1.22 -0.44 -9.43
CA GLY A 225 2.00 -0.99 -10.54
C GLY A 225 2.78 -2.25 -10.17
N TRP A 226 3.31 -2.36 -8.94
CA TRP A 226 3.92 -3.60 -8.46
C TRP A 226 2.91 -4.74 -8.29
N LEU A 227 1.71 -4.43 -7.80
CA LEU A 227 0.61 -5.39 -7.71
C LEU A 227 0.26 -5.94 -9.09
N CYS A 228 0.15 -5.06 -10.09
CA CYS A 228 -0.14 -5.45 -11.47
C CYS A 228 0.99 -6.29 -12.10
N LEU A 229 2.26 -5.89 -11.91
CA LEU A 229 3.42 -6.68 -12.37
C LEU A 229 3.43 -8.08 -11.76
N ALA A 230 3.17 -8.19 -10.45
CA ALA A 230 3.10 -9.46 -9.75
C ALA A 230 1.95 -10.33 -10.28
N GLY A 231 0.76 -9.77 -10.44
CA GLY A 231 -0.39 -10.50 -10.96
C GLY A 231 -0.16 -11.01 -12.39
N VAL A 232 0.32 -10.17 -13.31
CA VAL A 232 0.65 -10.61 -14.68
C VAL A 232 1.71 -11.70 -14.67
N THR A 233 2.74 -11.57 -13.83
CA THR A 233 3.80 -12.60 -13.72
C THR A 233 3.24 -13.93 -13.22
N LEU A 234 2.37 -13.90 -12.20
CA LEU A 234 1.70 -15.10 -11.70
C LEU A 234 0.81 -15.74 -12.76
N SER A 235 0.04 -14.95 -13.51
CA SER A 235 -0.78 -15.46 -14.62
C SER A 235 0.05 -16.07 -15.75
N LEU A 236 1.29 -15.61 -15.97
CA LEU A 236 2.21 -16.19 -16.95
C LEU A 236 2.86 -17.49 -16.47
N VAL A 237 3.20 -17.57 -15.18
CA VAL A 237 3.86 -18.74 -14.58
C VAL A 237 2.84 -19.85 -14.26
N PHE A 238 1.61 -19.46 -13.91
CA PHE A 238 0.52 -20.35 -13.54
C PHE A 238 -0.78 -19.96 -14.29
N PRO A 239 -0.83 -20.18 -15.61
CA PRO A 239 -2.01 -19.85 -16.40
C PRO A 239 -3.16 -20.80 -16.07
N CYS A 240 -4.32 -20.22 -15.80
CA CYS A 240 -5.54 -20.94 -15.47
C CYS A 240 -6.68 -20.44 -16.37
N THR A 241 -7.53 -21.36 -16.82
CA THR A 241 -8.69 -20.98 -17.63
C THR A 241 -9.74 -20.26 -16.77
N PRO A 242 -10.42 -19.24 -17.31
CA PRO A 242 -11.56 -18.57 -16.68
C PRO A 242 -12.89 -19.35 -16.86
N PRO A 243 -13.98 -18.97 -16.16
CA PRO A 243 -15.27 -19.66 -16.22
C PRO A 243 -15.90 -19.75 -17.61
N TRP A 244 -15.73 -18.72 -18.46
CA TRP A 244 -16.25 -18.78 -19.82
C TRP A 244 -15.66 -19.95 -20.63
N TYR A 245 -14.40 -20.32 -20.37
CA TYR A 245 -13.77 -21.42 -21.09
C TYR A 245 -14.38 -22.76 -20.67
N GLU A 246 -14.60 -22.95 -19.37
CA GLU A 246 -15.29 -24.14 -18.85
C GLU A 246 -16.71 -24.25 -19.44
N LYS A 247 -17.41 -23.12 -19.57
CA LYS A 247 -18.75 -23.09 -20.15
C LYS A 247 -18.77 -23.42 -21.65
N GLU A 248 -17.77 -22.98 -22.41
CA GLU A 248 -17.71 -23.16 -23.88
C GLU A 248 -17.06 -24.49 -24.29
N HIS A 249 -16.05 -24.95 -23.55
CA HIS A 249 -15.19 -26.09 -23.91
C HIS A 249 -15.16 -27.20 -22.85
N GLY A 250 -15.89 -27.06 -21.75
CA GLY A 250 -15.83 -28.00 -20.63
C GLY A 250 -14.42 -28.04 -20.00
N LEU A 251 -13.97 -29.25 -19.66
CA LEU A 251 -12.65 -29.47 -19.06
C LEU A 251 -11.60 -29.97 -20.08
N GLU A 252 -11.83 -29.70 -21.36
CA GLU A 252 -10.90 -30.08 -22.43
C GLU A 252 -9.58 -29.30 -22.33
N PRO A 253 -8.43 -29.95 -22.57
CA PRO A 253 -7.13 -29.28 -22.49
C PRO A 253 -7.03 -28.05 -23.39
N ALA A 254 -6.73 -26.89 -22.78
CA ALA A 254 -6.48 -25.66 -23.50
C ALA A 254 -5.08 -25.67 -24.13
N HIS A 255 -4.93 -24.97 -25.25
CA HIS A 255 -3.64 -24.82 -25.95
C HIS A 255 -3.39 -23.36 -26.37
N TYR A 256 -2.10 -23.02 -26.52
CA TYR A 256 -1.71 -21.69 -26.98
C TYR A 256 -2.09 -21.48 -28.45
N GLY A 257 -2.63 -20.31 -28.77
CA GLY A 257 -3.15 -19.96 -30.10
C GLY A 257 -4.67 -19.86 -30.15
N MET A 258 -5.37 -20.37 -29.14
CA MET A 258 -6.81 -20.14 -28.96
C MET A 258 -7.10 -18.66 -28.72
N SER A 259 -8.19 -18.16 -29.29
CA SER A 259 -8.68 -16.80 -29.04
C SER A 259 -9.30 -16.67 -27.66
N GLY A 260 -9.29 -15.45 -27.10
CA GLY A 260 -10.08 -15.15 -25.90
C GLY A 260 -11.58 -15.05 -26.21
N SER A 261 -12.40 -14.96 -25.16
CA SER A 261 -13.84 -14.74 -25.26
C SER A 261 -14.24 -13.47 -24.49
N PRO A 262 -15.10 -12.61 -25.07
CA PRO A 262 -15.76 -11.53 -24.33
C PRO A 262 -16.77 -12.04 -23.29
N ALA A 263 -17.08 -13.33 -23.28
CA ALA A 263 -17.97 -13.95 -22.29
C ALA A 263 -19.29 -13.15 -22.11
N GLY A 264 -19.67 -12.84 -20.87
CA GLY A 264 -20.88 -12.07 -20.58
C GLY A 264 -20.87 -10.64 -21.14
N LEU A 265 -19.69 -10.04 -21.36
CA LEU A 265 -19.60 -8.68 -21.91
C LEU A 265 -20.10 -8.57 -23.36
N ALA A 266 -20.14 -9.67 -24.12
CA ALA A 266 -20.76 -9.67 -25.45
C ALA A 266 -22.23 -9.21 -25.41
N ARG A 267 -22.92 -9.43 -24.28
CA ARG A 267 -24.30 -8.93 -24.10
C ARG A 267 -24.35 -7.42 -24.00
N ILE A 268 -23.33 -6.78 -23.43
CA ILE A 268 -23.23 -5.32 -23.35
C ILE A 268 -22.99 -4.70 -24.72
N ASP A 269 -22.04 -5.26 -25.47
CA ASP A 269 -21.77 -4.84 -26.85
C ASP A 269 -23.06 -4.90 -27.69
N LYS A 270 -23.80 -6.01 -27.59
CA LYS A 270 -25.09 -6.17 -28.27
C LYS A 270 -26.17 -5.19 -27.77
N LEU A 271 -26.23 -4.94 -26.46
CA LEU A 271 -27.22 -4.03 -25.85
C LEU A 271 -27.00 -2.58 -26.27
N LEU A 272 -25.74 -2.16 -26.37
CA LEU A 272 -25.35 -0.79 -26.71
C LEU A 272 -25.13 -0.57 -28.22
N GLY A 273 -25.04 -1.65 -29.00
CA GLY A 273 -24.75 -1.60 -30.44
C GLY A 273 -23.32 -1.13 -30.73
N VAL A 274 -22.36 -1.48 -29.86
CA VAL A 274 -20.94 -1.11 -29.97
C VAL A 274 -20.06 -2.36 -30.00
N ASP A 275 -18.82 -2.23 -30.49
CA ASP A 275 -17.79 -3.27 -30.38
C ASP A 275 -16.67 -2.74 -29.46
N MET A 276 -16.91 -2.83 -28.16
CA MET A 276 -15.93 -2.37 -27.16
C MET A 276 -15.19 -3.55 -26.54
N TYR A 277 -15.90 -4.67 -26.31
CA TYR A 277 -15.38 -5.82 -25.60
C TYR A 277 -15.08 -7.00 -26.50
N THR A 278 -15.90 -7.24 -27.52
CA THR A 278 -15.77 -8.39 -28.43
C THR A 278 -14.36 -8.43 -29.02
N THR A 279 -13.96 -7.39 -29.76
CA THR A 279 -12.61 -7.35 -30.37
C THR A 279 -11.49 -7.36 -29.32
N SER A 280 -11.65 -6.60 -28.23
CA SER A 280 -10.63 -6.44 -27.19
C SER A 280 -10.33 -7.74 -26.43
N PHE A 281 -11.36 -8.51 -26.08
CA PHE A 281 -11.22 -9.76 -25.34
C PHE A 281 -10.83 -10.93 -26.26
N THR A 282 -11.30 -10.95 -27.50
CA THR A 282 -10.88 -11.97 -28.48
C THR A 282 -9.38 -11.87 -28.79
N THR A 283 -8.81 -10.66 -28.77
CA THR A 283 -7.39 -10.39 -29.07
C THR A 283 -6.52 -10.15 -27.82
N ALA A 284 -7.03 -10.49 -26.63
CA ALA A 284 -6.33 -10.27 -25.37
C ALA A 284 -4.96 -11.00 -25.34
N PRO A 285 -3.89 -10.37 -24.81
CA PRO A 285 -2.56 -11.00 -24.70
C PRO A 285 -2.53 -12.33 -23.92
N MET A 286 -3.41 -12.44 -22.93
CA MET A 286 -3.43 -13.52 -21.94
C MET A 286 -4.86 -13.99 -21.67
N PRO A 287 -5.49 -14.75 -22.59
CA PRO A 287 -6.86 -15.21 -22.41
C PRO A 287 -7.01 -16.22 -21.25
N PHE A 288 -5.93 -16.92 -20.89
CA PHE A 288 -5.87 -17.91 -19.81
C PHE A 288 -5.15 -17.40 -18.56
N GLY A 289 -5.25 -16.11 -18.30
CA GLY A 289 -4.67 -15.44 -17.13
C GLY A 289 -5.67 -15.20 -16.00
N ALA A 290 -6.57 -16.16 -15.71
CA ALA A 290 -7.62 -15.95 -14.71
C ALA A 290 -7.06 -15.76 -13.29
N PHE A 291 -6.03 -16.53 -12.92
CA PHE A 291 -5.45 -16.53 -11.59
C PHE A 291 -4.13 -15.72 -11.51
N PRO A 292 -3.93 -14.92 -10.43
CA PRO A 292 -4.97 -14.36 -9.56
C PRO A 292 -5.74 -13.25 -10.28
N SER A 293 -6.95 -12.92 -9.82
CA SER A 293 -7.74 -11.87 -10.47
C SER A 293 -7.16 -10.49 -10.18
N LEU A 294 -6.62 -9.83 -11.22
CA LEU A 294 -6.18 -8.44 -11.15
C LEU A 294 -7.33 -7.45 -10.94
N HIS A 295 -8.54 -7.78 -11.37
CA HIS A 295 -9.71 -6.93 -11.12
C HIS A 295 -10.02 -6.85 -9.61
N ALA A 296 -10.09 -7.99 -8.92
CA ALA A 296 -10.25 -8.03 -7.47
C ALA A 296 -9.06 -7.40 -6.74
N ALA A 297 -7.84 -7.69 -7.18
CA ALA A 297 -6.62 -7.14 -6.59
C ALA A 297 -6.64 -5.60 -6.63
N ASN A 298 -6.92 -5.02 -7.80
CA ASN A 298 -6.94 -3.57 -7.99
C ASN A 298 -8.04 -2.89 -7.17
N ALA A 299 -9.28 -3.40 -7.22
CA ALA A 299 -10.37 -2.83 -6.45
C ALA A 299 -10.15 -2.93 -4.93
N THR A 300 -9.53 -4.02 -4.48
CA THR A 300 -9.17 -4.17 -3.06
C THR A 300 -8.10 -3.17 -2.66
N LEU A 301 -7.09 -2.95 -3.50
CA LEU A 301 -6.02 -1.99 -3.22
C LEU A 301 -6.57 -0.57 -3.14
N GLU A 302 -7.41 -0.21 -4.12
CA GLU A 302 -8.14 1.05 -4.16
C GLU A 302 -8.98 1.23 -2.89
N ALA A 303 -9.77 0.22 -2.51
CA ALA A 303 -10.61 0.27 -1.32
C ALA A 303 -9.79 0.40 -0.03
N LEU A 304 -8.63 -0.27 0.08
CA LEU A 304 -7.75 -0.17 1.24
C LEU A 304 -7.15 1.23 1.39
N PHE A 305 -6.61 1.81 0.32
CA PHE A 305 -6.10 3.18 0.33
C PHE A 305 -7.20 4.20 0.60
N MET A 306 -8.35 4.06 -0.04
CA MET A 306 -9.48 4.96 0.14
C MET A 306 -10.08 4.86 1.55
N SER A 307 -10.17 3.65 2.12
CA SER A 307 -10.61 3.45 3.51
C SER A 307 -9.61 4.04 4.51
N PHE A 308 -8.32 4.01 4.21
CA PHE A 308 -7.29 4.64 5.03
C PHE A 308 -7.40 6.17 5.00
N CYS A 309 -7.61 6.75 3.82
CA CYS A 309 -7.74 8.20 3.67
C CYS A 309 -9.10 8.74 4.15
N PHE A 310 -10.18 7.95 4.00
CA PHE A 310 -11.56 8.35 4.27
C PHE A 310 -12.29 7.26 5.07
N PRO A 311 -11.95 7.07 6.36
CA PRO A 311 -12.49 5.97 7.16
C PRO A 311 -14.01 5.97 7.29
N LYS A 312 -14.65 7.15 7.26
CA LYS A 312 -16.12 7.29 7.28
C LYS A 312 -16.81 6.72 6.02
N LEU A 313 -16.09 6.66 4.90
CA LEU A 313 -16.59 6.12 3.63
C LEU A 313 -16.20 4.65 3.41
N ARG A 314 -15.55 4.02 4.41
CA ARG A 314 -15.12 2.62 4.32
C ARG A 314 -16.23 1.64 3.89
N PRO A 315 -17.48 1.72 4.38
CA PRO A 315 -18.55 0.83 3.91
C PRO A 315 -18.80 0.92 2.40
N LEU A 316 -18.71 2.13 1.81
CA LEU A 316 -18.87 2.35 0.37
C LEU A 316 -17.77 1.64 -0.43
N PHE A 317 -16.51 1.73 0.02
CA PHE A 317 -15.39 1.10 -0.67
C PHE A 317 -15.42 -0.42 -0.56
N ILE A 318 -15.83 -0.98 0.59
CA ILE A 318 -16.02 -2.42 0.77
C ILE A 318 -17.17 -2.91 -0.13
N PHE A 319 -18.27 -2.17 -0.17
CA PHE A 319 -19.39 -2.48 -1.07
C PHE A 319 -18.93 -2.54 -2.53
N TYR A 320 -18.12 -1.58 -2.99
CA TYR A 320 -17.58 -1.58 -4.34
C TYR A 320 -16.77 -2.84 -4.68
N VAL A 321 -15.93 -3.34 -3.74
CA VAL A 321 -15.18 -4.58 -3.94
C VAL A 321 -16.13 -5.75 -4.14
N GLY A 322 -17.13 -5.91 -3.26
CA GLY A 322 -18.14 -6.97 -3.38
C GLY A 322 -18.96 -6.87 -4.67
N TRP A 323 -19.31 -5.64 -5.08
CA TRP A 323 -20.04 -5.39 -6.32
C TRP A 323 -19.20 -5.77 -7.55
N LEU A 324 -17.91 -5.45 -7.56
CA LEU A 324 -17.01 -5.86 -8.64
C LEU A 324 -16.84 -7.38 -8.70
N TRP A 325 -16.67 -8.04 -7.54
CA TRP A 325 -16.54 -9.49 -7.48
C TRP A 325 -17.76 -10.18 -8.08
N TRP A 326 -18.95 -9.78 -7.64
CA TRP A 326 -20.20 -10.25 -8.21
C TRP A 326 -20.24 -10.01 -9.72
N ALA A 327 -19.87 -8.82 -10.19
CA ALA A 327 -19.89 -8.49 -11.61
C ALA A 327 -18.97 -9.40 -12.44
N THR A 328 -17.75 -9.67 -11.97
CA THR A 328 -16.78 -10.52 -12.68
C THR A 328 -17.21 -11.98 -12.77
N MET A 329 -17.86 -12.51 -11.74
CA MET A 329 -18.42 -13.87 -11.75
C MET A 329 -19.69 -13.94 -12.60
N TYR A 330 -20.58 -12.95 -12.46
CA TYR A 330 -21.80 -12.84 -13.25
C TYR A 330 -21.54 -12.78 -14.76
N LEU A 331 -20.46 -12.10 -15.16
CA LEU A 331 -20.02 -12.00 -16.55
C LEU A 331 -19.09 -13.15 -17.01
N ASN A 332 -18.87 -14.17 -16.17
CA ASN A 332 -18.04 -15.36 -16.44
C ASN A 332 -16.55 -15.10 -16.73
N HIS A 333 -15.97 -14.05 -16.13
CA HIS A 333 -14.54 -13.76 -16.29
C HIS A 333 -13.68 -14.33 -15.17
N HIS A 334 -14.22 -14.53 -13.97
CA HIS A 334 -13.47 -15.03 -12.82
C HIS A 334 -14.29 -15.98 -11.95
N TYR A 335 -13.59 -16.89 -11.31
CA TYR A 335 -14.13 -17.74 -10.25
C TYR A 335 -14.17 -16.95 -8.92
N ALA A 336 -14.70 -17.52 -7.84
CA ALA A 336 -14.56 -16.87 -6.54
C ALA A 336 -13.12 -16.94 -5.98
N ILE A 337 -12.43 -18.05 -6.24
CA ILE A 337 -11.13 -18.34 -5.62
C ILE A 337 -9.99 -17.46 -6.13
N ASP A 338 -9.98 -17.12 -7.42
CA ASP A 338 -9.00 -16.21 -8.01
C ASP A 338 -9.25 -14.75 -7.61
N LEU A 339 -10.51 -14.36 -7.34
CA LEU A 339 -10.85 -13.08 -6.72
C LEU A 339 -10.28 -12.97 -5.29
N VAL A 340 -10.49 -14.00 -4.46
CA VAL A 340 -9.91 -14.07 -3.10
C VAL A 340 -8.39 -13.96 -3.14
N ALA A 341 -7.73 -14.74 -4.02
CA ALA A 341 -6.27 -14.69 -4.16
C ALA A 341 -5.77 -13.30 -4.57
N GLY A 342 -6.46 -12.64 -5.51
CA GLY A 342 -6.14 -11.26 -5.91
C GLY A 342 -6.25 -10.26 -4.75
N SER A 343 -7.32 -10.36 -3.96
CA SER A 343 -7.52 -9.49 -2.79
C SER A 343 -6.53 -9.75 -1.65
N LEU A 344 -6.12 -11.00 -1.43
CA LEU A 344 -5.06 -11.33 -0.47
C LEU A 344 -3.71 -10.75 -0.92
N MET A 345 -3.38 -10.86 -2.21
CA MET A 345 -2.18 -10.26 -2.79
C MET A 345 -2.18 -8.72 -2.59
N SER A 346 -3.30 -8.07 -2.87
CA SER A 346 -3.48 -6.63 -2.60
C SER A 346 -3.29 -6.29 -1.13
N THR A 347 -3.85 -7.08 -0.23
CA THR A 347 -3.72 -6.87 1.22
C THR A 347 -2.26 -6.93 1.65
N GLY A 348 -1.48 -7.91 1.15
CA GLY A 348 -0.04 -8.00 1.41
C GLY A 348 0.75 -6.79 0.88
N VAL A 349 0.45 -6.32 -0.34
CA VAL A 349 1.09 -5.10 -0.89
C VAL A 349 0.73 -3.87 -0.05
N TYR A 350 -0.53 -3.74 0.35
CA TYR A 350 -1.01 -2.63 1.17
C TYR A 350 -0.40 -2.63 2.57
N THR A 351 -0.26 -3.77 3.25
CA THR A 351 0.33 -3.83 4.60
C THR A 351 1.81 -3.40 4.57
N ILE A 352 2.57 -3.85 3.57
CA ILE A 352 3.95 -3.39 3.35
C ILE A 352 3.98 -1.88 3.08
N ALA A 353 3.09 -1.38 2.22
CA ALA A 353 3.00 0.04 1.90
C ALA A 353 2.67 0.89 3.13
N ARG A 354 1.70 0.44 3.92
CA ARG A 354 1.24 1.09 5.15
C ARG A 354 2.34 1.16 6.20
N ALA A 355 3.04 0.05 6.45
CA ALA A 355 4.06 -0.02 7.48
C ALA A 355 5.31 0.82 7.15
N ARG A 356 5.67 0.93 5.86
CA ARG A 356 6.98 1.49 5.45
C ARG A 356 6.94 2.85 4.77
N TYR A 357 5.84 3.20 4.10
CA TYR A 357 5.83 4.35 3.18
C TYR A 357 4.63 5.27 3.32
N LEU A 358 3.49 4.78 3.80
CA LEU A 358 2.24 5.53 3.79
C LEU A 358 2.24 6.59 4.90
N PRO A 359 2.01 7.88 4.55
CA PRO A 359 1.93 8.94 5.55
C PRO A 359 0.60 8.88 6.32
N ARG A 360 0.68 9.15 7.62
CA ARG A 360 -0.50 9.23 8.50
C ARG A 360 -1.38 10.42 8.11
N GLN A 361 -2.69 10.18 8.12
CA GLN A 361 -3.67 11.25 7.92
C GLN A 361 -3.84 12.03 9.23
N GLN A 362 -3.85 13.36 9.14
CA GLN A 362 -4.05 14.26 10.28
C GLN A 362 -5.51 14.76 10.25
N PRO A 363 -6.34 14.46 11.27
CA PRO A 363 -7.79 14.74 11.21
C PRO A 363 -8.15 16.22 11.05
N ASP A 364 -7.27 17.14 11.45
CA ASP A 364 -7.44 18.58 11.33
C ASP A 364 -7.15 19.10 9.92
N LYS A 365 -6.51 18.30 9.06
CA LYS A 365 -6.12 18.68 7.69
C LYS A 365 -7.12 18.15 6.67
N LYS A 366 -7.73 19.06 5.91
CA LYS A 366 -8.75 18.71 4.89
C LYS A 366 -8.20 18.42 3.50
N ASN A 367 -7.01 18.92 3.18
CA ASN A 367 -6.39 18.78 1.87
C ASN A 367 -4.87 18.74 1.98
N ARG A 368 -4.20 18.32 0.90
CA ARG A 368 -2.74 18.15 0.87
C ARG A 368 -1.97 19.42 1.27
N TRP A 369 -2.48 20.61 0.96
CA TRP A 369 -1.77 21.89 1.15
C TRP A 369 -1.83 22.39 2.59
N ALA A 370 -2.74 21.86 3.40
CA ALA A 370 -2.83 22.17 4.82
C ALA A 370 -1.74 21.46 5.66
N TYR A 371 -1.01 20.50 5.08
CA TYR A 371 0.03 19.76 5.78
C TYR A 371 1.34 20.56 5.85
N GLU A 372 1.83 20.72 7.08
CA GLU A 372 3.16 21.29 7.35
C GLU A 372 4.24 20.22 7.46
N PHE A 373 3.85 19.01 7.89
CA PHE A 373 4.71 17.83 8.01
C PHE A 373 3.88 16.56 7.80
N VAL A 374 4.53 15.45 7.50
CA VAL A 374 3.93 14.11 7.46
C VAL A 374 4.70 13.14 8.34
N GLU A 375 3.98 12.24 8.98
CA GLU A 375 4.54 11.16 9.80
C GLU A 375 4.39 9.85 9.04
N ILE A 376 5.47 9.06 8.96
CA ILE A 376 5.46 7.71 8.38
C ILE A 376 5.78 6.70 9.47
N GLY A 377 5.07 5.58 9.49
CA GLY A 377 5.19 4.51 10.48
C GLY A 377 4.05 4.50 11.50
N ASP A 378 3.93 3.40 12.23
CA ASP A 378 2.98 3.27 13.33
C ASP A 378 3.56 3.90 14.59
N LYS A 379 2.86 4.90 15.16
CA LYS A 379 3.17 5.38 16.52
C LYS A 379 2.96 4.20 17.48
N PRO A 380 3.85 3.96 18.46
CA PRO A 380 3.51 3.08 19.56
C PRO A 380 2.23 3.60 20.18
N ARG A 381 1.15 2.82 20.04
CA ARG A 381 -0.14 3.13 20.65
C ARG A 381 0.08 3.02 22.16
N ASN A 382 -0.07 4.13 22.87
CA ASN A 382 -0.28 4.03 24.31
C ASN A 382 -1.62 3.30 24.49
N LEU A 383 -1.67 2.28 25.36
CA LEU A 383 -2.89 1.50 25.66
C LEU A 383 -4.12 2.40 25.92
N ASP A 384 -3.88 3.61 26.43
CA ASP A 384 -4.91 4.60 26.75
C ASP A 384 -5.65 5.18 25.53
N GLU A 385 -5.07 5.19 24.31
CA GLU A 385 -5.77 5.69 23.10
C GLU A 385 -6.84 4.69 22.60
N GLU A 386 -6.73 3.40 22.97
CA GLU A 386 -7.72 2.37 22.63
C GLU A 386 -8.96 2.44 23.53
N TYR A 387 -8.79 2.85 24.80
CA TYR A 387 -9.90 3.10 25.74
C TYR A 387 -10.37 4.56 25.76
N GLY A 388 -9.53 5.52 25.36
CA GLY A 388 -9.82 6.96 25.41
C GLY A 388 -10.79 7.47 24.33
N LEU A 389 -11.09 6.66 23.31
CA LEU A 389 -12.13 6.92 22.31
C LEU A 389 -13.48 6.27 22.66
N VAL A 390 -13.58 5.57 23.80
CA VAL A 390 -14.83 5.01 24.34
C VAL A 390 -15.59 6.03 25.20
N GLY A 391 -15.03 7.23 25.43
CA GLY A 391 -15.59 8.20 26.36
C GLY A 391 -15.78 9.60 25.81
N LYS A 392 -16.56 9.79 24.73
CA LYS A 392 -17.45 10.97 24.52
C LYS A 392 -18.09 10.98 23.12
N ALA A 393 -19.42 11.06 23.14
CA ALA A 393 -20.37 11.33 22.05
C ALA A 393 -20.76 10.13 21.15
N ASP A 394 -21.88 9.52 21.55
CA ASP A 394 -22.95 8.94 20.75
C ASP A 394 -22.61 7.81 19.77
N GLY A 395 -22.79 6.57 20.27
CA GLY A 395 -23.46 5.45 19.60
C GLY A 395 -22.92 4.96 18.25
N GLU A 396 -22.41 3.72 18.25
CA GLU A 396 -22.04 2.89 17.08
C GLU A 396 -20.60 3.05 16.54
N GLY A 397 -19.63 2.70 17.38
CA GLY A 397 -18.28 2.34 16.95
C GLY A 397 -18.15 0.83 16.74
N TYR A 398 -18.23 0.36 15.49
CA TYR A 398 -17.89 -1.02 15.14
C TYR A 398 -16.36 -1.22 15.21
N SER A 399 -15.89 -1.82 16.31
CA SER A 399 -14.53 -2.35 16.43
C SER A 399 -14.54 -3.88 16.36
N LEU A 400 -13.53 -4.43 15.70
CA LEU A 400 -13.35 -5.83 15.36
C LEU A 400 -12.94 -6.66 16.60
N GLY A 401 -13.89 -6.92 17.49
CA GLY A 401 -13.75 -7.80 18.65
C GLY A 401 -14.74 -8.97 18.56
N LEU A 402 -14.69 -9.72 17.46
CA LEU A 402 -15.57 -10.87 17.23
C LEU A 402 -14.82 -12.14 17.62
N LEU A 403 -14.68 -12.37 18.94
CA LEU A 403 -14.45 -13.65 19.61
C LEU A 403 -14.28 -13.35 21.12
N GLU A 404 -15.39 -13.04 21.79
CA GLU A 404 -15.47 -13.28 23.24
C GLU A 404 -16.79 -14.03 23.48
N GLN A 405 -16.62 -15.34 23.62
CA GLN A 405 -17.64 -16.29 24.04
C GLN A 405 -18.05 -15.91 25.46
N ARG A 406 -19.26 -15.36 25.60
CA ARG A 406 -19.85 -15.13 26.91
C ARG A 406 -20.75 -16.29 27.28
N GLU A 407 -20.16 -17.29 27.92
CA GLU A 407 -20.86 -18.12 28.90
C GLU A 407 -21.17 -17.24 30.10
N ASP A 408 -22.41 -17.24 30.58
CA ASP A 408 -22.77 -16.87 31.95
C ASP A 408 -24.20 -17.41 32.20
N GLU A 409 -24.26 -18.58 32.84
CA GLU A 409 -25.46 -19.07 33.54
C GLU A 409 -25.60 -18.37 34.90
N ASP A 410 -26.87 -18.21 35.33
CA ASP A 410 -27.35 -18.15 36.72
C ASP A 410 -26.95 -16.92 37.57
N GLU A 411 -27.78 -16.26 38.38
CA GLU A 411 -29.12 -16.47 38.93
C GLU A 411 -29.42 -15.18 39.76
N TRP A 412 -30.67 -15.01 40.20
CA TRP A 412 -31.18 -14.11 41.26
C TRP A 412 -31.99 -12.86 40.87
N THR A 413 -33.31 -13.09 40.90
CA THR A 413 -34.35 -12.38 41.69
C THR A 413 -35.34 -11.38 41.09
N ILE A 414 -36.61 -11.81 41.26
CA ILE A 414 -37.86 -11.07 41.60
C ILE A 414 -38.69 -10.52 40.43
N GLY A 415 -39.64 -11.38 40.02
CA GLY A 415 -41.05 -11.16 40.33
C GLY A 415 -41.81 -10.10 39.53
N SER A 416 -42.58 -10.55 38.53
CA SER A 416 -43.98 -10.14 38.39
C SER A 416 -44.74 -11.05 37.43
N SER A 417 -45.91 -11.43 37.90
CA SER A 417 -46.85 -12.41 37.38
C SER A 417 -47.54 -11.94 36.09
N SER A 418 -47.75 -12.85 35.14
CA SER A 418 -49.09 -13.05 34.57
C SER A 418 -49.18 -14.39 33.85
N SER A 419 -50.24 -15.08 34.21
CA SER A 419 -50.64 -16.45 33.91
C SER A 419 -51.02 -16.63 32.44
N PHE A 420 -50.82 -17.84 31.89
CA PHE A 420 -51.90 -18.66 31.30
C PHE A 420 -51.40 -20.11 31.14
N SER A 421 -52.18 -21.03 31.70
CA SER A 421 -51.95 -22.47 31.71
C SER A 421 -52.67 -23.14 30.56
N ALA A 422 -52.05 -24.14 29.92
CA ALA A 422 -52.77 -25.29 29.36
C ALA A 422 -51.87 -26.53 29.37
N SER A 423 -52.23 -27.46 30.25
CA SER A 423 -51.66 -28.79 30.41
C SER A 423 -52.19 -29.74 29.33
N SER A 424 -51.32 -30.61 28.79
CA SER A 424 -51.66 -32.03 28.63
C SER A 424 -50.40 -32.90 28.53
N SER A 425 -50.46 -34.03 29.23
CA SER A 425 -49.52 -35.15 29.35
C SER A 425 -50.39 -36.43 29.32
N PRO A 426 -49.91 -37.69 29.36
CA PRO A 426 -48.53 -38.23 29.30
C PRO A 426 -48.40 -39.55 28.45
N ARG A 427 -47.25 -40.26 28.62
CA ARG A 427 -46.94 -41.72 28.45
C ARG A 427 -46.10 -42.07 27.21
N THR A 428 -45.02 -42.88 27.23
CA THR A 428 -44.48 -43.85 28.22
C THR A 428 -43.07 -44.33 27.81
N SER A 429 -42.18 -44.48 28.82
CA SER A 429 -41.22 -45.57 29.11
C SER A 429 -40.01 -45.96 28.22
N THR A 430 -38.84 -46.00 28.91
CA THR A 430 -37.75 -47.04 28.91
C THR A 430 -36.90 -47.20 27.63
N THR A 431 -35.55 -47.28 27.62
CA THR A 431 -34.51 -47.81 28.52
C THR A 431 -33.12 -47.43 27.97
N SER A 432 -32.13 -47.14 28.82
CA SER A 432 -30.68 -47.09 28.48
C SER A 432 -30.01 -48.45 28.76
N PRO A 433 -28.88 -48.77 28.10
CA PRO A 433 -27.60 -48.79 28.85
C PRO A 433 -26.33 -48.34 28.08
N THR A 434 -25.50 -47.56 28.79
CA THR A 434 -24.06 -47.76 29.08
C THR A 434 -22.95 -47.64 28.01
N LEU A 435 -22.15 -46.57 28.19
CA LEU A 435 -20.68 -46.38 28.13
C LEU A 435 -19.82 -47.06 27.04
N LEU A 436 -19.06 -46.22 26.32
CA LEU A 436 -17.64 -46.44 25.96
C LEU A 436 -17.00 -45.08 25.56
N SER A 437 -16.10 -44.57 26.41
CA SER A 437 -15.20 -43.46 26.10
C SER A 437 -13.86 -43.99 25.62
N PRO A 438 -13.21 -43.44 24.57
CA PRO A 438 -11.81 -43.70 24.27
C PRO A 438 -10.90 -42.72 25.01
N SER A 439 -9.95 -43.27 25.77
CA SER A 439 -8.82 -42.56 26.37
C SER A 439 -7.73 -42.26 25.34
N THR A 440 -7.22 -41.04 25.34
CA THR A 440 -5.97 -40.63 24.66
C THR A 440 -4.81 -40.64 25.67
N PRO A 441 -3.57 -40.98 25.27
CA PRO A 441 -2.46 -41.15 26.20
C PRO A 441 -1.80 -39.82 26.59
N ASP A 442 -1.44 -39.71 27.87
CA ASP A 442 -0.67 -38.62 28.46
C ASP A 442 0.75 -38.53 27.87
N GLY A 443 1.11 -37.33 27.41
CA GLY A 443 2.45 -36.98 26.94
C GLY A 443 2.75 -35.50 27.19
N GLU A 444 3.40 -35.24 28.33
CA GLU A 444 4.27 -34.09 28.66
C GLU A 444 3.87 -32.68 28.17
N PHE A 445 3.06 -31.98 28.98
CA PHE A 445 3.11 -30.51 29.06
C PHE A 445 3.76 -30.10 30.39
N ALA A 446 5.00 -29.62 30.32
CA ALA A 446 5.66 -29.00 31.47
C ALA A 446 5.07 -27.59 31.71
N HIS A 447 4.39 -27.40 32.83
CA HIS A 447 4.02 -26.06 33.31
C HIS A 447 5.29 -25.31 33.73
N VAL A 448 5.65 -24.26 32.98
CA VAL A 448 6.67 -23.29 33.40
C VAL A 448 5.99 -22.28 34.33
N THR A 449 6.13 -22.48 35.63
CA THR A 449 5.71 -21.52 36.65
C THR A 449 6.81 -20.47 36.82
N ILE A 450 6.55 -19.22 36.43
CA ILE A 450 7.46 -18.09 36.72
C ILE A 450 7.08 -17.54 38.10
N PRO A 451 7.99 -17.54 39.10
CA PRO A 451 7.68 -16.95 40.40
C PRO A 451 7.69 -15.41 40.29
N MET A 452 6.65 -14.77 40.83
CA MET A 452 6.53 -13.32 40.97
C MET A 452 6.98 -12.91 42.38
N GLY A 453 7.80 -11.86 42.48
CA GLY A 453 8.12 -11.21 43.76
C GLY A 453 6.92 -10.41 44.29
N LEU A 454 6.87 -10.20 45.61
CA LEU A 454 5.77 -9.54 46.34
C LEU A 454 5.60 -8.03 46.03
N ASP A 455 6.42 -7.49 45.15
CA ASP A 455 6.46 -6.10 44.67
C ASP A 455 6.19 -5.98 43.15
N GLY A 456 5.82 -7.07 42.48
CA GLY A 456 5.22 -7.04 41.14
C GLY A 456 6.18 -6.75 39.97
N GLN A 457 7.50 -6.87 40.15
CA GLN A 457 8.47 -6.79 39.05
C GLN A 457 9.05 -8.17 38.69
N LEU A 458 9.18 -8.43 37.38
CA LEU A 458 9.81 -9.62 36.81
C LEU A 458 11.34 -9.52 36.91
N MET A 459 11.97 -10.48 37.57
CA MET A 459 13.44 -10.61 37.66
C MET A 459 14.00 -11.13 36.33
N TRP A 460 14.73 -10.29 35.58
CA TRP A 460 15.67 -10.73 34.55
C TRP A 460 17.07 -10.23 34.93
N GLU A 461 17.89 -11.09 35.53
CA GLU A 461 19.34 -10.89 35.59
C GLU A 461 19.98 -11.50 34.33
N GLY A 462 20.83 -10.74 33.65
CA GLY A 462 21.66 -11.25 32.57
C GLY A 462 21.86 -10.25 31.43
N ALA A 463 22.86 -9.38 31.58
CA ALA A 463 23.30 -8.46 30.55
C ALA A 463 23.97 -9.21 29.39
N GLU A 464 23.33 -9.21 28.22
CA GLU A 464 23.98 -9.24 26.90
C GLU A 464 23.03 -8.58 25.90
N ARG A 465 23.48 -7.53 25.21
CA ARG A 465 22.71 -6.85 24.17
C ARG A 465 22.45 -7.83 23.03
N ALA A 466 21.27 -8.45 23.03
CA ALA A 466 20.73 -9.11 21.85
C ALA A 466 20.58 -8.07 20.73
N PRO A 467 20.91 -8.39 19.46
CA PRO A 467 20.68 -7.49 18.35
C PRO A 467 19.17 -7.23 18.24
N ALA A 468 18.79 -5.95 18.15
CA ALA A 468 17.40 -5.50 18.05
C ALA A 468 16.65 -6.31 16.98
N ARG A 469 15.51 -6.89 17.36
CA ARG A 469 14.59 -7.54 16.40
C ARG A 469 14.01 -6.46 15.50
N GLU A 470 13.90 -6.73 14.20
CA GLU A 470 13.26 -5.86 13.19
C GLU A 470 11.81 -5.46 13.54
N SER A 471 11.20 -6.04 14.56
CA SER A 471 9.92 -5.61 15.13
C SER A 471 9.96 -4.22 15.81
N GLU A 472 11.13 -3.62 16.03
CA GLU A 472 11.29 -2.25 16.53
C GLU A 472 11.27 -1.18 15.40
N LEU A 473 11.02 -1.56 14.15
CA LEU A 473 11.13 -0.70 12.95
C LEU A 473 9.99 0.30 12.69
N SER A 474 9.33 0.83 13.72
CA SER A 474 8.38 1.93 13.53
C SER A 474 8.65 3.10 14.47
N GLU A 475 9.89 3.55 14.52
CA GLU A 475 10.14 4.94 14.93
C GLU A 475 9.40 5.87 13.96
N VAL A 476 8.51 6.71 14.50
CA VAL A 476 7.76 7.69 13.72
C VAL A 476 8.73 8.66 13.07
N VAL A 477 8.86 8.59 11.75
CA VAL A 477 9.72 9.51 11.00
C VAL A 477 8.90 10.72 10.59
N VAL A 478 9.21 11.88 11.17
CA VAL A 478 8.63 13.17 10.78
C VAL A 478 9.37 13.68 9.54
N VAL A 479 8.65 13.82 8.44
CA VAL A 479 9.16 14.44 7.20
C VAL A 479 8.52 15.80 7.02
N ARG A 480 9.35 16.84 6.93
CA ARG A 480 8.95 18.24 6.74
C ARG A 480 9.19 18.72 5.31
#